data_AF-A0A239A262-F1
#
_entry.id   AF-A0A239A262-F1
#
_cell.length_a   1.000
_cell.length_b   1.000
_cell.length_c   1.000
_cell.angle_alpha   90.00
_cell.angle_beta   90.00
_cell.angle_gamma   90.00
#
_symmetry.space_group_name_H-M   'P 1'
#
loop_
_entity.id
_entity.type
_entity.pdbx_description
1 polymer ?
#
loop_
_entity_poly.entity_id
_entity_poly.type
_entity_poly.pdbx_seq_one_letter_code
_entity_poly.pdbx_strand_id
1 'polypeptide(L)' 'MALYAAARIEWYLLVEPEKDTITLRLFRLAKDHYTEHAVAAHGERLVATEPFPFEIDADALLRRR' A
#
# COMPACT_ATOMS: atom_id res chain seq x y z
N MET A 1 -10.16 2.48 -8.27
CA MET A 1 -10.32 1.34 -7.32
C MET A 1 -11.54 0.46 -7.62
N ALA A 2 -12.66 0.99 -8.14
CA ALA A 2 -13.90 0.23 -8.35
C ALA A 2 -13.77 -1.06 -9.20
N LEU A 3 -12.97 -1.06 -10.27
CA LEU A 3 -12.76 -2.27 -11.11
C LEU A 3 -12.07 -3.40 -10.34
N TYR A 4 -11.09 -3.07 -9.49
CA TYR A 4 -10.39 -4.07 -8.67
C TYR A 4 -11.28 -4.61 -7.53
N ALA A 5 -12.16 -3.76 -7.00
CA ALA A 5 -13.15 -4.19 -6.00
C ALA A 5 -14.21 -5.10 -6.64
N ALA A 6 -14.70 -4.75 -7.84
CA ALA A 6 -15.61 -5.58 -8.62
C ALA A 6 -15.00 -6.94 -8.98
N ALA A 7 -13.69 -6.97 -9.27
CA ALA A 7 -12.92 -8.20 -9.47
C ALA A 7 -12.63 -8.98 -8.17
N ARG A 8 -13.08 -8.48 -7.01
CA ARG A 8 -12.89 -9.07 -5.68
C ARG A 8 -11.44 -9.36 -5.31
N ILE A 9 -10.51 -8.53 -5.77
CA ILE A 9 -9.11 -8.60 -5.31
C ILE A 9 -9.09 -8.17 -3.83
N GLU A 10 -8.61 -9.04 -2.95
CA GLU A 10 -8.74 -8.81 -1.51
C GLU A 10 -7.82 -7.70 -0.99
N TRP A 11 -6.66 -7.51 -1.62
CA TRP A 11 -5.62 -6.59 -1.18
C TRP A 11 -5.16 -5.71 -2.33
N TYR A 12 -5.04 -4.41 -2.05
CA TYR A 12 -4.63 -3.42 -3.03
C TYR A 12 -3.60 -2.48 -2.40
N LEU A 13 -2.36 -2.55 -2.87
CA LEU A 13 -1.30 -1.62 -2.48
C LEU A 13 -1.25 -0.47 -3.49
N LEU A 14 -1.56 0.74 -3.03
CA LEU A 14 -1.37 1.97 -3.79
C LEU A 14 0.00 2.56 -3.46
N VAL A 15 0.75 2.88 -4.51
CA VAL A 15 2.06 3.52 -4.43
C VAL A 15 1.94 4.91 -5.03
N GLU A 16 2.20 5.93 -4.23
CA GLU A 16 2.06 7.34 -4.60
C GLU A 16 3.43 8.02 -4.55
N PRO A 17 4.20 8.01 -5.65
CA PRO A 17 5.48 8.69 -5.72
C PRO A 17 5.28 10.19 -5.91
N GLU A 18 6.05 10.99 -5.17
CA GLU A 18 6.30 12.39 -5.45
C GLU A 18 7.78 12.59 -5.82
N LYS A 19 8.24 13.84 -5.93
CA LYS A 19 9.57 14.15 -6.49
C LYS A 19 10.72 13.39 -5.81
N ASP A 20 10.73 13.38 -4.48
CA ASP A 20 11.80 12.80 -3.65
C ASP A 20 11.23 11.98 -2.47
N THR A 21 9.94 11.65 -2.51
CA THR A 21 9.23 10.92 -1.46
C THR A 21 8.27 9.91 -2.08
N ILE A 22 7.80 8.96 -1.28
CA ILE A 22 6.80 7.97 -1.70
C ILE A 22 5.87 7.69 -0.52
N THR A 23 4.59 7.54 -0.81
CA THR A 23 3.60 7.08 0.16
C THR A 23 3.05 5.74 -0.28
N LEU A 24 3.00 4.79 0.65
CA LEU A 24 2.42 3.46 0.46
C LEU A 24 1.12 3.38 1.24
N ARG A 25 0.03 3.00 0.58
CA ARG A 25 -1.27 2.76 1.20
C ARG A 25 -1.75 1.36 0.88
N LEU A 26 -1.80 0.51 1.90
CA LEU A 26 -2.40 -0.81 1.79
C LEU A 26 -3.88 -0.71 2.06
N PHE A 27 -4.69 -1.22 1.15
CA PHE A 27 -6.13 -1.35 1.31
C PHE A 27 -6.55 -2.81 1.36
N ARG A 28 -7.57 -3.08 2.17
CA ARG A 28 -8.28 -4.36 2.22
C ARG A 28 -9.70 -4.20 1.71
N LEU A 29 -10.14 -5.13 0.87
CA LEU A 29 -11.52 -5.18 0.42
C LEU A 29 -12.45 -5.55 1.59
N ALA A 30 -13.39 -4.66 1.90
CA ALA A 30 -14.46 -4.88 2.85
C ALA A 30 -15.79 -4.89 2.07
N LYS A 31 -16.34 -6.09 1.86
CA LYS A 31 -17.53 -6.34 1.03
C LYS A 31 -17.34 -5.87 -0.42
N ASP A 32 -17.63 -4.61 -0.70
CA ASP A 32 -17.72 -4.00 -2.03
C ASP A 32 -16.78 -2.79 -2.21
N HIS A 33 -16.10 -2.34 -1.15
CA HIS A 33 -15.19 -1.21 -1.22
C HIS A 33 -13.88 -1.49 -0.48
N TYR A 34 -12.85 -0.75 -0.86
CA TYR A 34 -11.55 -0.82 -0.19
C TYR A 34 -11.55 0.08 1.04
N THR A 35 -11.00 -0.44 2.13
CA THR A 35 -10.74 0.27 3.39
C THR A 35 -9.25 0.34 3.60
N GLU A 36 -8.74 1.47 4.10
CA GLU A 36 -7.32 1.60 4.43
C GLU A 36 -6.97 0.64 5.57
N HIS A 37 -5.95 -0.17 5.35
CA HIS A 37 -5.44 -1.12 6.32
C HIS A 37 -4.17 -0.60 6.99
N ALA A 38 -3.24 -0.05 6.21
CA ALA A 38 -2.00 0.52 6.71
C ALA A 38 -1.48 1.59 5.75
N VAL A 39 -0.74 2.55 6.28
CA VAL A 39 -0.05 3.61 5.52
C VAL A 39 1.39 3.70 5.99
N ALA A 40 2.30 4.02 5.07
CA ALA A 40 3.66 4.42 5.38
C ALA A 40 4.08 5.55 4.44
N ALA A 41 4.57 6.64 5.01
CA ALA A 41 5.11 7.78 4.30
C ALA A 41 6.64 7.67 4.17
N HIS A 42 7.26 8.75 3.70
CA HIS A 42 8.72 8.88 3.60
C HIS A 42 9.42 8.60 4.93
N GLY A 43 10.47 7.78 4.90
CA GLY A 43 11.23 7.35 6.08
C GLY A 43 10.52 6.32 6.96
N GLU A 44 9.29 5.91 6.61
CA GLU A 44 8.53 4.91 7.36
C GLU A 44 8.57 3.52 6.70
N ARG A 45 8.14 2.51 7.45
CA ARG A 45 7.99 1.14 6.99
C ARG A 45 6.51 0.77 7.02
N LEU A 46 6.01 0.27 5.89
CA LEU A 46 4.70 -0.34 5.82
C LEU A 46 4.79 -1.75 6.40
N VAL A 47 4.22 -1.95 7.58
CA VAL A 47 4.16 -3.25 8.25
C VAL A 47 2.73 -3.77 8.24
N ALA A 48 2.53 -5.03 7.84
CA ALA A 48 1.23 -5.69 7.93
C ALA A 48 1.39 -7.16 8.29
N THR A 49 0.45 -7.70 9.07
CA THR A 49 0.40 -9.13 9.42
C THR A 49 -0.47 -9.95 8.47
N GLU A 50 -1.31 -9.28 7.69
CA GLU A 50 -2.16 -9.84 6.63
C GLU A 50 -1.84 -9.16 5.29
N PRO A 51 -2.00 -9.84 4.13
CA PRO A 51 -2.44 -11.23 3.95
C PRO A 51 -1.44 -12.27 4.46
N PHE A 52 -0.19 -11.86 4.65
CA PHE A 52 0.86 -12.59 5.36
C PHE A 52 1.76 -11.54 6.02
N PRO A 53 2.60 -11.90 7.01
CA PRO A 53 3.51 -10.96 7.61
C PRO A 53 4.51 -10.42 6.60
N PHE A 54 4.55 -9.10 6.42
CA PHE A 54 5.55 -8.43 5.58
C PHE A 54 5.89 -7.03 6.10
N GLU A 55 7.02 -6.52 5.61
CA GLU A 55 7.47 -5.15 5.81
C GLU A 55 8.00 -4.59 4.48
N ILE A 56 7.66 -3.35 4.16
CA ILE A 56 8.22 -2.61 3.03
C ILE A 56 8.79 -1.29 3.55
N ASP A 57 10.09 -1.09 3.38
CA ASP A 57 10.74 0.20 3.59
C ASP A 57 10.38 1.14 2.41
N ALA A 58 9.69 2.24 2.71
CA ALA A 58 9.25 3.19 1.70
C ALA A 58 10.44 3.78 0.92
N ASP A 59 11.51 4.16 1.62
CA ASP A 59 12.66 4.84 1.01
C ASP A 59 13.50 3.88 0.15
N ALA A 60 13.44 2.58 0.44
CA ALA A 60 14.09 1.57 -0.38
C ALA A 60 13.53 1.48 -1.82
N LEU A 61 12.32 2.03 -2.07
CA LEU A 61 11.69 2.08 -3.39
C LEU A 61 12.10 3.31 -4.21
N LEU A 62 12.74 4.31 -3.59
CA LEU A 62 13.25 5.48 -4.30
C LEU A 62 14.50 5.13 -5.09
N ARG A 63 14.68 5.78 -6.25
CA ARG A 63 15.87 5.56 -7.10
C ARG A 63 17.11 6.02 -6.35
N ARG A 64 18.02 5.09 -6.06
CA ARG A 64 19.35 5.41 -5.53
C ARG A 64 20.11 6.21 -6.60
N ARG A 65 20.48 7.45 -6.26
CA ARG A 65 21.39 8.27 -7.09
C ARG A 65 22.83 7.82 -6.92
#